data_AF-Q5GHR7-F1
#
_entry.id   AF-Q5GHR7-F1
#
_cell.length_a   1.000
_cell.length_b   1.000
_cell.length_c   1.000
_cell.angle_alpha   90.00
_cell.angle_beta   90.00
_cell.angle_gamma   90.00
#
_symmetry.space_group_name_H-M   'P 1'
#
loop_
_entity.id
_entity.type
_entity.pdbx_description
1 polymer ?
#
loop_
_entity_poly.entity_id
_entity_poly.type
_entity_poly.pdbx_seq_one_letter_code
_entity_poly.pdbx_strand_id
1 'polypeptide(L)'
;HNAEFQGLWPMRTQKERDEVCSVFNLDTDTARRYVQFGEVFNMLHAGASYLRIHQQGFGAVGVSRKYGKRSYARYPIFWGLKKVGNLPNPDPSDTAEWNKELPKDSEIEVDPEYEASRANLKRQAQQWAGLEQNPNADLLVFVGSW
;
A
#
# COMPACT_ATOMS: atom_id res chain seq x y z
N HIS A 1 -3.70 3.75 4.31
CA HIS A 1 -4.79 4.48 3.64
C HIS A 1 -6.07 3.66 3.59
N ASN A 2 -6.08 2.38 3.17
CA ASN A 2 -7.29 1.53 3.23
C ASN A 2 -7.96 1.53 4.61
N ALA A 3 -7.16 1.52 5.68
CA ALA A 3 -7.62 1.63 7.07
C ALA A 3 -8.36 2.94 7.40
N GLU A 4 -8.29 3.98 6.56
CA GLU A 4 -9.10 5.19 6.73
C GLU A 4 -10.59 4.92 6.56
N PHE A 5 -10.94 4.00 5.67
CA PHE A 5 -12.32 3.65 5.35
C PHE A 5 -12.83 2.49 6.20
N GLN A 6 -11.98 1.91 7.06
CA GLN A 6 -12.31 0.79 7.92
C GLN A 6 -12.57 1.29 9.34
N GLY A 7 -13.75 0.98 9.88
CA GLY A 7 -14.08 1.27 11.28
C GLY A 7 -14.47 2.72 11.56
N LEU A 8 -15.25 3.36 10.67
CA LEU A 8 -15.79 4.72 10.85
C LEU A 8 -16.95 4.78 11.86
N TRP A 9 -16.76 4.25 13.06
CA TRP A 9 -17.79 4.21 14.09
C TRP A 9 -17.99 5.60 14.71
N PRO A 10 -19.24 6.04 14.94
CA PRO A 10 -19.51 7.35 15.54
C PRO A 10 -18.87 7.49 16.92
N MET A 11 -18.33 8.67 17.19
CA MET A 11 -17.72 9.09 18.46
C MET A 11 -18.13 10.53 18.84
N ARG A 12 -19.34 10.95 18.46
CA ARG A 12 -19.84 12.32 18.60
C ARG A 12 -20.23 12.60 20.05
N THR A 13 -21.00 11.70 20.63
CA THR A 13 -21.50 11.81 21.99
C THR A 13 -20.64 11.04 22.99
N GLN A 14 -20.81 11.31 24.28
CA GLN A 14 -20.10 10.57 25.32
C GLN A 14 -20.48 9.09 25.31
N LYS A 15 -21.78 8.81 25.18
CA LYS A 15 -22.31 7.45 25.08
C LYS A 15 -21.69 6.66 23.91
N GLU A 16 -21.70 7.24 22.71
CA GLU A 16 -21.08 6.60 21.53
C GLU A 16 -19.60 6.31 21.76
N ARG A 17 -18.85 7.26 22.35
CA ARG A 17 -17.44 7.03 22.68
C ARG A 17 -17.27 5.88 23.67
N ASP A 18 -18.05 5.86 24.74
CA ASP A 18 -17.94 4.83 25.78
C ASP A 18 -18.28 3.43 25.22
N GLU A 19 -19.26 3.34 24.32
CA GLU A 19 -19.60 2.09 23.62
C GLU A 19 -18.45 1.61 22.74
N VAL A 20 -17.90 2.47 21.88
CA VAL A 20 -16.75 2.13 21.02
C VAL A 20 -15.52 1.76 21.86
N CYS A 21 -15.24 2.54 22.90
CA CYS A 21 -14.11 2.29 23.80
C CYS A 21 -14.27 0.95 24.54
N SER A 22 -15.48 0.60 24.97
CA SER A 22 -15.78 -0.70 25.59
C SER A 22 -15.51 -1.87 24.64
N VAL A 23 -15.95 -1.78 23.38
CA VAL A 23 -15.73 -2.84 22.38
C VAL A 23 -14.24 -3.09 22.12
N PHE A 24 -13.44 -2.02 22.03
CA PHE A 24 -12.01 -2.13 21.77
C PHE A 24 -11.13 -2.19 23.03
N ASN A 25 -11.75 -2.20 24.21
CA ASN A 25 -11.08 -2.13 25.51
C ASN A 25 -10.05 -0.99 25.61
N LEU A 26 -10.48 0.22 25.25
CA LEU A 26 -9.69 1.44 25.28
C LEU A 26 -10.20 2.39 26.36
N ASP A 27 -9.30 3.17 26.97
CA ASP A 27 -9.73 4.30 27.78
C ASP A 27 -10.16 5.47 26.88
N THR A 28 -11.14 6.25 27.35
CA THR A 28 -11.74 7.34 26.57
C THR A 28 -10.73 8.45 26.23
N ASP A 29 -9.73 8.68 27.08
CA ASP A 29 -8.72 9.72 26.85
C ASP A 29 -7.70 9.32 25.78
N THR A 30 -7.26 8.06 25.76
CA THR A 30 -6.45 7.45 24.70
C THR A 30 -7.23 7.46 23.39
N ALA A 31 -8.50 7.06 23.41
CA ALA A 31 -9.33 7.07 22.22
C ALA A 31 -9.46 8.49 21.65
N ARG A 32 -9.72 9.50 22.48
CA ARG A 32 -9.74 10.92 22.07
C ARG A 32 -8.40 11.41 21.55
N ARG A 33 -7.30 11.05 22.21
CA ARG A 33 -5.96 11.56 21.90
C ARG A 33 -5.38 10.98 20.62
N TYR A 34 -5.62 9.71 20.36
CA TYR A 34 -4.98 9.00 19.25
C TYR A 34 -5.97 8.59 18.17
N VAL A 35 -7.14 8.05 18.52
CA VAL A 35 -7.97 7.29 17.59
C VAL A 35 -9.08 8.13 16.96
N GLN A 36 -9.72 9.00 17.74
CA GLN A 36 -10.82 9.84 17.28
C GLN A 36 -10.31 10.86 16.26
N PHE A 37 -10.90 10.84 15.07
CA PHE A 37 -10.65 11.83 14.02
C PHE A 37 -11.94 12.55 13.69
N GLY A 38 -12.07 13.79 14.17
CA GLY A 38 -13.34 14.52 14.15
C GLY A 38 -14.39 13.79 14.97
N GLU A 39 -15.40 13.25 14.29
CA GLU A 39 -16.56 12.60 14.91
C GLU A 39 -16.55 11.07 14.83
N VAL A 40 -15.47 10.46 14.32
CA VAL A 40 -15.41 9.02 14.07
C VAL A 40 -14.18 8.37 14.69
N PHE A 41 -14.29 7.08 14.98
CA PHE A 41 -13.17 6.19 15.24
C PHE A 41 -12.36 6.01 13.95
N ASN A 42 -11.03 6.11 14.01
CA ASN A 42 -10.18 5.91 12.84
C ASN A 42 -8.81 5.33 13.19
N MET A 43 -8.57 4.07 12.77
CA MET A 43 -7.31 3.37 13.06
C MET A 43 -6.11 3.97 12.35
N LEU A 44 -6.30 4.55 11.15
CA LEU A 44 -5.20 5.23 10.46
C LEU A 44 -4.79 6.50 11.21
N HIS A 45 -5.75 7.22 11.78
CA HIS A 45 -5.48 8.37 12.64
C HIS A 45 -4.76 7.97 13.92
N ALA A 46 -5.06 6.81 14.50
CA ALA A 46 -4.30 6.27 15.64
C ALA A 46 -2.80 6.16 15.33
N GLY A 47 -2.45 5.52 14.20
CA GLY A 47 -1.05 5.43 13.75
C GLY A 47 -0.43 6.79 13.47
N ALA A 48 -1.12 7.66 12.73
CA ALA A 48 -0.62 9.01 12.41
C ALA A 48 -0.43 9.88 13.66
N SER A 49 -1.36 9.82 14.62
CA SER A 49 -1.29 10.54 15.89
C SER A 49 -0.14 10.03 16.75
N TYR A 50 0.11 8.72 16.77
CA TYR A 50 1.26 8.16 17.48
C TYR A 50 2.57 8.72 16.92
N LEU A 51 2.76 8.71 15.60
CA LEU A 51 3.93 9.31 14.96
C LEU A 51 4.04 10.81 15.25
N ARG A 52 2.93 11.55 15.17
CA ARG A 52 2.89 12.99 15.48
C ARG A 52 3.36 13.28 16.91
N ILE A 53 2.80 12.57 17.89
CA ILE A 53 3.00 12.83 19.32
C ILE A 53 4.38 12.34 19.78
N HIS A 54 4.79 11.14 19.36
CA HIS A 54 5.97 10.47 19.91
C HIS A 54 7.20 10.54 19.02
N GLN A 55 7.03 10.84 17.73
CA GLN A 55 8.11 10.90 16.74
C GLN A 55 8.15 12.23 15.98
N GLN A 56 7.50 13.28 16.51
CA GLN A 56 7.42 14.61 15.90
C GLN A 56 6.91 14.57 14.44
N GLY A 57 6.05 13.60 14.13
CA GLY A 57 5.47 13.40 12.81
C GLY A 57 6.42 12.78 11.77
N PHE A 58 7.52 12.15 12.21
CA PHE A 58 8.42 11.36 11.35
C PHE A 58 7.96 9.89 11.27
N GLY A 59 8.38 9.16 10.23
CA GLY A 59 8.24 7.70 10.15
C GLY A 59 7.19 7.14 9.20
N ALA A 60 6.31 7.96 8.64
CA ALA A 60 5.35 7.50 7.62
C ALA A 60 5.99 7.45 6.24
N VAL A 61 5.82 6.34 5.52
CA VAL A 61 6.29 6.15 4.14
C VAL A 61 5.18 5.59 3.26
N GLY A 62 5.15 6.01 1.99
CA GLY A 62 4.33 5.37 0.96
C GLY A 62 5.12 4.34 0.18
N VAL A 63 4.43 3.31 -0.32
CA VAL A 63 4.99 2.20 -1.14
C VAL A 63 5.54 2.62 -2.51
N SER A 64 5.42 3.90 -2.87
CA SER A 64 6.12 4.50 -4.00
C SER A 64 6.16 6.02 -3.85
N ARG A 65 7.04 6.68 -4.61
CA ARG A 65 7.16 8.15 -4.61
C ARG A 65 5.86 8.85 -5.00
N LYS A 66 5.19 8.40 -6.07
CA LYS A 66 3.91 8.95 -6.52
C LYS A 66 2.80 8.68 -5.52
N TYR A 67 2.80 7.48 -4.94
CA TYR A 67 1.77 7.06 -4.00
C TYR A 67 1.85 7.87 -2.69
N GLY A 68 3.03 7.96 -2.06
CA GLY A 68 3.21 8.73 -0.82
C GLY A 68 2.80 10.21 -0.95
N LYS A 69 3.23 10.87 -2.04
CA LYS A 69 2.87 12.27 -2.32
C LYS A 69 1.36 12.46 -2.47
N ARG A 70 0.68 11.57 -3.21
CA ARG A 70 -0.78 11.64 -3.41
C ARG A 70 -1.54 11.38 -2.12
N SER A 71 -1.12 10.40 -1.33
CA SER A 71 -1.77 10.08 -0.05
C SER A 71 -1.68 11.24 0.93
N TYR A 72 -0.52 11.89 1.04
CA TYR A 72 -0.36 13.08 1.90
C TYR A 72 -1.26 14.24 1.46
N ALA A 73 -1.34 14.51 0.15
CA ALA A 73 -2.18 15.60 -0.37
C ALA A 73 -3.68 15.33 -0.22
N ARG A 74 -4.10 14.05 -0.29
CA ARG A 74 -5.51 13.66 -0.31
C ARG A 74 -6.11 13.51 1.09
N TYR A 75 -5.35 12.96 2.04
CA TYR A 75 -5.91 12.48 3.30
C TYR A 75 -5.52 13.38 4.48
N PRO A 76 -6.49 14.12 5.06
CA PRO A 76 -6.22 15.08 6.14
C PRO A 76 -5.57 14.46 7.38
N ILE A 77 -5.81 13.16 7.62
CA ILE A 77 -5.19 12.39 8.72
C ILE A 77 -3.66 12.53 8.73
N PHE A 78 -3.02 12.70 7.57
CA PHE A 78 -1.57 12.80 7.48
C PHE A 78 -1.03 14.22 7.64
N TRP A 79 -1.85 15.27 7.69
CA TRP A 79 -1.35 16.65 7.71
C TRP A 79 -0.66 17.04 9.02
N GLY A 80 -0.91 16.29 10.10
CA GLY A 80 -0.15 16.41 11.34
C GLY A 80 1.26 15.80 11.27
N LEU A 81 1.63 15.12 10.18
CA LEU A 81 2.95 14.56 9.96
C LEU A 81 3.85 15.57 9.25
N LYS A 82 5.14 15.58 9.61
CA LYS A 82 6.13 16.49 9.03
C LYS A 82 6.36 16.20 7.54
N LYS A 83 6.35 14.92 7.17
CA LYS A 83 6.43 14.44 5.79
C LYS A 83 5.93 12.99 5.71
N VAL A 84 5.49 12.59 4.51
CA VAL A 84 5.34 11.18 4.14
C VAL A 84 6.45 10.84 3.15
N GLY A 85 7.37 9.98 3.57
CA GLY A 85 8.48 9.51 2.76
C GLY A 85 8.06 8.51 1.69
N ASN A 86 9.05 7.91 1.03
CA ASN A 86 8.83 6.83 0.08
C ASN A 86 9.73 5.66 0.42
N LEU A 87 9.17 4.45 0.36
CA LEU A 87 9.88 3.19 0.41
C LEU A 87 9.25 2.32 -0.67
N PRO A 88 9.80 2.35 -1.90
CA PRO A 88 9.31 1.52 -3.00
C PRO A 88 9.26 0.06 -2.58
N ASN A 89 8.19 -0.66 -2.91
CA ASN A 89 8.17 -2.10 -2.70
C ASN A 89 9.30 -2.72 -3.54
N PRO A 90 10.18 -3.53 -2.93
CA PRO A 90 11.21 -4.24 -3.67
C PRO A 90 10.58 -5.32 -4.55
N ASP A 91 11.30 -5.76 -5.58
CA ASP A 91 10.97 -6.99 -6.29
C ASP A 91 11.15 -8.18 -5.32
N PRO A 92 10.14 -9.03 -5.10
CA PRO A 92 10.26 -10.18 -4.20
C PRO A 92 11.34 -11.18 -4.59
N SER A 93 11.74 -11.21 -5.88
CA SER A 93 12.81 -12.06 -6.38
C SER A 93 14.21 -11.45 -6.19
N ASP A 94 14.29 -10.15 -5.94
CA ASP A 94 15.53 -9.42 -5.67
C ASP A 94 15.97 -9.66 -4.22
N THR A 95 16.69 -10.76 -4.03
CA THR A 95 17.24 -11.21 -2.74
C THR A 95 18.70 -10.81 -2.53
N ALA A 96 19.30 -10.10 -3.50
CA ALA A 96 20.69 -9.69 -3.43
C ALA A 96 20.90 -8.55 -2.41
N GLU A 97 22.14 -8.38 -1.95
CA GLU A 97 22.48 -7.23 -1.10
C GLU A 97 22.33 -5.92 -1.88
N TRP A 98 21.60 -4.97 -1.32
CA TRP A 98 21.39 -3.66 -1.93
C TRP A 98 22.68 -2.82 -1.90
N ASN A 99 23.35 -2.68 -3.04
CA ASN A 99 24.62 -1.95 -3.19
C ASN A 99 24.47 -0.51 -3.75
N LYS A 100 23.24 -0.04 -4.03
CA LYS A 100 22.90 1.26 -4.65
C LYS A 100 23.46 1.50 -6.06
N GLU A 101 24.11 0.51 -6.66
CA GLU A 101 24.62 0.62 -8.02
C GLU A 101 23.49 0.30 -9.00
N LEU A 102 23.33 1.12 -10.03
CA LEU A 102 22.44 0.81 -11.14
C LEU A 102 23.18 -0.15 -12.09
N PRO A 103 22.48 -1.14 -12.68
CA PRO A 103 23.04 -1.92 -13.77
C PRO A 103 23.51 -0.97 -14.88
N LYS A 104 24.68 -1.23 -15.47
CA LYS A 104 25.10 -0.45 -16.63
C LYS A 104 24.24 -0.85 -17.82
N ASP A 105 23.89 0.09 -18.69
CA ASP A 105 23.15 -0.22 -19.93
C ASP A 105 23.85 -1.31 -20.76
N SER A 106 25.19 -1.38 -20.71
CA SER A 106 26.00 -2.40 -21.38
C SER A 106 25.87 -3.81 -20.80
N GLU A 107 25.32 -3.95 -19.59
CA GLU A 107 25.12 -5.22 -18.88
C GLU A 107 23.68 -5.74 -19.06
N ILE A 108 22.81 -4.96 -19.71
CA ILE A 108 21.44 -5.36 -20.01
C ILE A 108 21.45 -6.14 -21.33
N GLU A 109 21.35 -7.47 -21.22
CA GLU A 109 21.29 -8.35 -22.38
C GLU A 109 19.92 -9.03 -22.49
N VAL A 110 19.47 -9.25 -23.72
CA VAL A 110 18.28 -10.05 -24.00
C VAL A 110 18.67 -11.51 -23.88
N ASP A 111 17.94 -12.28 -23.08
CA ASP A 111 18.10 -13.72 -22.99
C ASP A 111 17.50 -14.38 -24.26
N PRO A 112 18.34 -14.90 -25.19
CA PRO A 112 17.86 -15.46 -26.44
C PRO A 112 17.12 -16.80 -26.24
N GLU A 113 17.45 -17.56 -25.20
CA GLU A 113 16.77 -18.82 -24.88
C GLU A 113 15.36 -18.54 -24.35
N TYR A 114 15.24 -17.54 -23.47
CA TYR A 114 13.94 -17.09 -22.98
C TYR A 114 13.05 -16.57 -24.11
N GLU A 115 13.58 -15.70 -24.98
CA GLU A 115 12.82 -15.17 -26.12
C GLU A 115 12.39 -16.27 -27.10
N ALA A 116 13.24 -17.27 -27.35
CA ALA A 116 12.88 -18.42 -28.18
C ALA A 116 11.75 -19.26 -27.54
N SER A 117 11.68 -19.33 -26.20
CA SER A 117 10.65 -20.07 -25.48
C SER A 117 9.28 -19.36 -25.45
N ARG A 118 9.25 -18.05 -25.70
CA ARG A 118 8.08 -17.16 -25.50
C ARG A 118 6.84 -17.61 -26.27
N ALA A 119 7.01 -18.09 -27.51
CA ALA A 119 5.91 -18.58 -28.33
C ALA A 119 5.19 -19.79 -27.70
N ASN A 120 5.96 -20.70 -27.08
CA ASN A 120 5.42 -21.89 -26.45
C ASN A 120 4.72 -21.55 -25.12
N LEU A 121 5.27 -20.61 -24.34
CA LEU A 121 4.64 -20.08 -23.13
C LEU A 121 3.29 -19.41 -23.44
N LYS A 122 3.23 -18.61 -24.50
CA LYS A 122 1.99 -17.97 -24.97
C LYS A 122 0.91 -18.99 -25.33
N ARG A 123 1.29 -20.05 -26.06
CA ARG A 123 0.38 -21.16 -26.42
C ARG A 123 -0.14 -21.88 -25.18
N GLN A 124 0.74 -22.15 -24.20
CA GLN A 124 0.34 -22.78 -22.93
C GLN A 124 -0.63 -21.89 -22.14
N ALA A 125 -0.40 -20.57 -22.09
CA ALA A 125 -1.28 -19.62 -21.44
C ALA A 125 -2.67 -19.55 -22.12
N GLN A 126 -2.71 -19.53 -23.45
CA GLN A 126 -3.96 -19.61 -24.22
C GLN A 126 -4.72 -20.92 -23.90
N GLN A 127 -4.01 -22.05 -23.92
CA GLN A 127 -4.59 -23.35 -23.61
C GLN A 127 -5.14 -23.42 -22.18
N TRP A 128 -4.37 -22.94 -21.20
CA TRP A 128 -4.78 -22.90 -19.79
C TRP A 128 -6.02 -22.02 -19.57
N ALA A 129 -6.10 -20.89 -20.26
CA ALA A 129 -7.24 -19.98 -20.20
C ALA A 129 -8.45 -20.44 -21.05
N GLY A 130 -8.36 -21.57 -21.76
CA GLY A 130 -9.42 -22.06 -22.65
C GLY A 130 -9.62 -21.21 -23.91
N LEU A 131 -8.61 -20.47 -24.34
CA LEU A 131 -8.63 -19.61 -25.53
C LEU A 131 -8.24 -20.39 -26.79
N GLU A 132 -8.59 -19.84 -27.96
CA GLU A 132 -8.05 -20.30 -29.24
C GLU A 132 -6.52 -20.13 -29.24
N GLN A 133 -5.79 -21.20 -29.59
CA GLN A 133 -4.33 -21.22 -29.66
C GLN A 133 -3.85 -20.57 -30.98
N ASN A 134 -3.98 -19.24 -31.08
CA ASN A 134 -3.53 -18.47 -32.23
C ASN A 134 -2.13 -17.86 -31.96
N PRO A 135 -1.06 -18.28 -32.66
CA PRO A 135 0.29 -17.77 -32.43
C PRO A 135 0.42 -16.27 -32.75
N ASN A 136 -0.41 -15.75 -33.66
CA ASN A 136 -0.37 -14.38 -34.14
C ASN A 136 -1.24 -13.40 -33.32
N ALA A 137 -2.07 -13.89 -32.41
CA ALA A 137 -2.95 -13.04 -31.61
C ALA A 137 -2.22 -12.39 -30.43
N ASP A 138 -2.48 -11.14 -30.10
CA ASP A 138 -1.93 -10.55 -28.87
C ASP A 138 -2.63 -11.13 -27.63
N LEU A 139 -1.85 -11.42 -26.57
CA LEU A 139 -2.37 -11.92 -25.30
C LEU A 139 -2.33 -10.81 -24.25
N LEU A 140 -3.50 -10.22 -23.97
CA LEU A 140 -3.66 -9.23 -22.89
C LEU A 140 -3.96 -9.96 -21.58
N VAL A 141 -3.13 -9.74 -20.57
CA VAL A 141 -3.24 -10.40 -19.26
C VAL A 141 -3.51 -9.36 -18.18
N PHE A 142 -4.56 -9.58 -17.38
CA PHE A 142 -4.86 -8.80 -16.19
C PHE A 142 -4.74 -9.71 -14.97
N VAL A 143 -3.70 -9.50 -14.16
CA VAL A 143 -3.52 -10.21 -12.88
C VAL A 143 -3.70 -9.22 -11.75
N GLY A 144 -4.70 -9.45 -10.90
CA GLY A 144 -4.99 -8.62 -9.75
C GLY A 144 -6.22 -9.14 -9.01
N SER A 145 -6.43 -8.66 -7.78
CA SER A 145 -7.69 -8.86 -7.08
C SER A 145 -8.82 -8.15 -7.84
N TRP A 146 -9.93 -8.86 -8.05
CA TRP A 146 -11.17 -8.29 -8.56
C TRP A 146 -11.90 -7.49 -7.47
#